data_AF-A0AAV2I3E2-F1
#
_entry.id   AF-A0AAV2I3E2-F1
#
_cell.length_a   1.000
_cell.length_b   1.000
_cell.length_c   1.000
_cell.angle_alpha   90.00
_cell.angle_beta   90.00
_cell.angle_gamma   90.00
#
_symmetry.space_group_name_H-M   'P 1'
#
loop_
_entity.id
_entity.type
_entity.pdbx_description
1 polymer ?
#
loop_
_entity_poly.entity_id
_entity_poly.type
_entity_poly.pdbx_seq_one_letter_code
_entity_poly.pdbx_strand_id
1 'polypeptide(L)' 'YGAIGYFFGHEVTHAFDDIIRKLDENGLPVILWPPRSDEEYLKRAKCLADQYSSQTL' A
#
# COMPACT_ATOMS: atom_id res chain seq x y z
N TYR A 1 -10.90 11.96 -17.39
CA TYR A 1 -10.38 11.03 -16.37
C TYR A 1 -9.33 11.64 -15.42
N GLY A 2 -8.92 12.92 -15.55
CA GLY A 2 -7.78 13.49 -14.82
C GLY A 2 -7.89 13.49 -13.29
N ALA A 3 -8.71 14.36 -12.70
CA ALA A 3 -8.77 14.50 -11.24
C ALA A 3 -9.63 13.42 -10.55
N ILE A 4 -10.88 13.23 -10.99
CA ILE A 4 -11.79 12.27 -10.35
C ILE A 4 -11.27 10.83 -10.46
N GLY A 5 -10.72 10.46 -11.63
CA GLY A 5 -10.12 9.13 -11.82
C GLY A 5 -8.90 8.91 -10.92
N TYR A 6 -8.08 9.94 -10.72
CA TYR A 6 -6.97 9.91 -9.77
C TYR A 6 -7.46 9.70 -8.33
N PHE A 7 -8.47 10.46 -7.88
CA PHE A 7 -9.01 10.32 -6.53
C PHE A 7 -9.58 8.92 -6.29
N PHE A 8 -10.38 8.40 -7.21
CA PHE A 8 -10.86 7.02 -7.10
C PHE A 8 -9.71 6.01 -7.04
N GLY A 9 -8.67 6.18 -7.87
CA GLY A 9 -7.49 5.31 -7.82
C GLY A 9 -6.73 5.40 -6.49
N HIS A 10 -6.62 6.61 -5.92
CA HIS A 10 -6.01 6.86 -4.61
C HIS A 10 -6.77 6.11 -3.51
N GLU A 11 -8.10 6.27 -3.44
CA GLU A 11 -8.92 5.59 -2.44
C GLU A 11 -8.91 4.06 -2.59
N VAL A 12 -8.92 3.55 -3.83
CA VAL A 12 -8.80 2.10 -4.08
C VAL A 12 -7.44 1.57 -3.64
N THR A 13 -6.36 2.34 -3.83
CA THR A 13 -5.01 1.93 -3.45
C THR A 13 -4.84 1.81 -1.94
N HIS A 14 -5.57 2.61 -1.15
CA HIS A 14 -5.55 2.51 0.31
C HIS A 14 -5.97 1.13 0.83
N ALA A 15 -6.85 0.40 0.13
CA ALA A 15 -7.18 -0.98 0.50
C ALA A 15 -5.97 -1.95 0.47
N PHE A 16 -4.88 -1.56 -0.20
CA PHE A 16 -3.67 -2.35 -0.40
C PHE A 16 -2.42 -1.70 0.18
N ASP A 17 -2.56 -0.61 0.95
CA ASP A 17 -1.43 0.01 1.61
C ASP A 17 -0.90 -0.84 2.78
N ASP A 18 0.13 -0.36 3.47
CA ASP A 18 0.84 -1.11 4.50
C ASP A 18 -0.01 -1.46 5.73
N ILE A 19 -1.17 -0.81 5.87
CA ILE A 19 -2.14 -0.99 6.95
C ILE A 19 -3.25 -1.94 6.51
N ILE A 20 -4.03 -1.57 5.49
CA ILE A 20 -5.29 -2.27 5.16
C ILE A 20 -5.04 -3.61 4.46
N ARG A 21 -3.88 -3.82 3.80
CA ARG A 21 -3.55 -5.10 3.15
C ARG A 21 -3.55 -6.32 4.09
N LYS A 22 -3.50 -6.08 5.40
CA LYS A 22 -3.48 -7.10 6.46
C LYS A 22 -4.88 -7.43 6.98
N LEU A 23 -5.90 -6.80 6.42
CA LEU A 23 -7.30 -6.98 6.79
C LEU A 23 -8.03 -7.77 5.69
N ASP A 24 -9.03 -8.55 6.08
CA ASP A 24 -10.00 -9.15 5.15
C ASP A 24 -11.06 -8.13 4.72
N GLU A 25 -12.00 -8.56 3.89
CA GLU A 25 -13.12 -7.75 3.42
C GLU A 25 -14.05 -7.23 4.54
N ASN A 26 -13.97 -7.81 5.74
CA ASN A 26 -14.73 -7.40 6.91
C ASN A 26 -13.91 -6.50 7.85
N GLY A 27 -12.66 -6.20 7.51
CA GLY A 27 -11.75 -5.39 8.32
C GLY A 27 -11.05 -6.15 9.45
N LEU A 28 -11.03 -7.49 9.42
CA LEU A 28 -10.40 -8.31 10.45
C LEU A 28 -8.96 -8.66 10.07
N PRO A 29 -8.00 -8.62 11.01
CA PRO A 29 -6.62 -8.99 10.73
C PRO A 29 -6.49 -10.46 10.30
N VAL A 30 -5.87 -10.68 9.15
CA VAL A 30 -5.65 -12.02 8.59
C VAL A 30 -4.39 -12.04 7.73
N ILE A 31 -3.73 -13.21 7.68
CA ILE A 31 -2.59 -13.44 6.77
C ILE A 31 -3.16 -13.91 5.43
N LEU A 32 -3.45 -12.98 4.52
CA LEU A 32 -3.94 -13.28 3.18
C LEU A 32 -2.81 -13.51 2.17
N TRP A 33 -1.64 -12.91 2.41
CA TRP A 33 -0.55 -12.86 1.45
C TRP A 33 0.46 -13.99 1.72
N PRO A 34 0.92 -14.71 0.69
CA PRO A 34 2.04 -15.63 0.83
C PRO A 34 3.29 -14.89 1.32
N PRO A 35 4.16 -15.52 2.14
CA PRO A 35 5.34 -14.87 2.72
C PRO A 35 6.23 -14.16 1.68
N ARG A 36 6.41 -14.77 0.51
CA ARG A 36 7.19 -14.20 -0.60
C ARG A 36 6.59 -12.88 -1.14
N SER A 37 5.27 -12.81 -1.24
CA SER A 37 4.59 -11.61 -1.72
C SER A 37 4.65 -10.48 -0.68
N ASP A 38 4.59 -10.82 0.61
CA ASP A 38 4.76 -9.88 1.71
C ASP A 38 6.15 -9.26 1.71
N GLU A 39 7.19 -10.08 1.53
CA GLU A 39 8.58 -9.63 1.45
C GLU A 39 8.80 -8.67 0.26
N GLU A 40 8.30 -9.02 -0.93
CA GLU A 40 8.41 -8.18 -2.11
C GLU A 40 7.61 -6.87 -1.97
N TYR A 41 6.46 -6.88 -1.28
CA TYR A 41 5.71 -5.67 -0.96
C TYR A 41 6.56 -4.74 -0.09
N LEU A 42 7.10 -5.25 1.03
CA LEU A 42 7.89 -4.47 1.98
C LEU A 42 9.15 -3.88 1.32
N LYS A 43 9.80 -4.64 0.43
CA LYS A 43 10.94 -4.16 -0.36
C LYS A 43 10.59 -2.94 -1.22
N ARG A 44 9.44 -2.96 -1.91
CA ARG A 44 8.98 -1.85 -2.75
C ARG A 44 8.50 -0.66 -1.93
N ALA A 45 7.76 -0.93 -0.85
CA ALA A 45 7.32 0.10 0.10
C ALA A 45 8.52 0.85 0.71
N LYS A 46 9.58 0.12 1.08
CA LYS A 46 10.83 0.72 1.55
C LYS A 46 11.47 1.62 0.49
N CYS A 47 11.50 1.22 -0.78
CA CYS A 47 12.05 2.06 -1.84
C CYS A 47 11.30 3.41 -1.96
N LEU A 48 9.97 3.40 -1.82
CA LEU A 48 9.18 4.63 -1.80
C LEU A 48 9.46 5.45 -0.55
N ALA A 49 9.48 4.83 0.63
CA ALA A 49 9.81 5.51 1.88
C ALA A 49 11.19 6.19 1.83
N ASP A 50 12.19 5.48 1.29
CA ASP A 50 13.55 6.00 1.12
C ASP A 50 13.55 7.20 0.15
N GLN A 51 12.82 7.12 -0.97
CA GLN A 51 12.65 8.23 -1.91
C GLN A 51 12.10 9.49 -1.22
N TYR A 52 11.03 9.37 -0.44
CA TYR A 52 10.42 10.51 0.24
C TYR A 52 11.21 10.98 1.48
N SER A 53 11.97 10.09 2.13
CA SER A 53 12.84 10.44 3.26
C SER A 53 14.06 11.27 2.85
N SER A 54 14.47 11.17 1.58
CA SER A 54 15.60 11.94 1.04
C SER A 54 15.22 13.38 0.65
N GLN A 55 13.94 13.74 0.77
CA GLN A 55 13.50 15.11 0.54
C GLN A 55 13.89 15.98 1.73
N THR A 56 14.89 16.83 1.52
CA THR A 56 15.23 17.92 2.44
C THR A 56 14.11 18.96 2.35
N LEU A 57 13.48 19.29 3.48
CA LEU A 57 12.63 20.47 3.62
C LEU A 57 13.47 21.74 3.56
#